data_AF-A0A3D0S0N3-F1
#
_entry.id   AF-A0A3D0S0N3-F1
#
_cell.length_a   1.000
_cell.length_b   1.000
_cell.length_c   1.000
_cell.angle_alpha   90.00
_cell.angle_beta   90.00
_cell.angle_gamma   90.00
#
_symmetry.space_group_name_H-M   'P 1'
#
loop_
_entity.id
_entity.type
_entity.pdbx_description
1 polymer ?
#
loop_
_entity_poly.entity_id
_entity_poly.type
_entity_poly.pdbx_seq_one_letter_code
_entity_poly.pdbx_strand_id
1 'polypeptide(L)'
;MPGSEEPDETDMFTQEFWDEKYAGSERIWSGRPNQALVQVVTDLPPGTALDVGCGEGADAVWLAQRGWQVTGADVSVVALDRA
;
A
#
# COMPACT_ATOMS: atom_id res chain seq x y z
N MET A 1 -32.35 22.50 -7.61
CA MET A 1 -31.35 21.77 -6.81
C MET A 1 -30.50 20.98 -7.80
N PRO A 2 -29.22 21.32 -8.04
CA PRO A 2 -28.35 20.40 -8.76
C PRO A 2 -28.06 19.22 -7.83
N GLY A 3 -28.28 18.00 -8.33
CA GLY A 3 -28.06 16.77 -7.58
C GLY A 3 -26.60 16.66 -7.20
N SER A 4 -26.35 16.29 -5.95
CA SER A 4 -25.05 15.77 -5.53
C SER A 4 -24.76 14.54 -6.39
N GLU A 5 -23.83 14.67 -7.34
CA GLU A 5 -23.17 13.51 -7.96
C GLU A 5 -22.46 12.78 -6.82
N GLU A 6 -23.04 11.65 -6.41
CA GLU A 6 -22.32 10.69 -5.58
C GLU A 6 -21.11 10.24 -6.42
N PRO A 7 -19.90 10.22 -5.84
CA PRO A 7 -18.71 9.80 -6.58
C PRO A 7 -18.95 8.42 -7.18
N ASP A 8 -18.54 8.24 -8.44
CA ASP A 8 -18.64 6.94 -9.08
C ASP A 8 -17.77 5.97 -8.28
N GLU A 9 -18.24 4.75 -8.03
CA GLU A 9 -17.44 3.75 -7.33
C GLU A 9 -16.12 3.50 -8.06
N THR A 10 -16.07 3.75 -9.37
CA THR A 10 -14.86 3.63 -10.18
C THR A 10 -13.81 4.69 -9.85
N ASP A 11 -14.19 5.84 -9.27
CA ASP A 11 -13.28 6.93 -8.94
C ASP A 11 -12.22 6.49 -7.91
N MET A 12 -12.53 5.51 -7.06
CA MET A 12 -11.59 4.97 -6.08
C MET A 12 -10.46 4.12 -6.68
N PHE A 13 -10.50 3.83 -7.98
CA PHE A 13 -9.43 3.15 -8.70
C PHE A 13 -8.45 4.12 -9.39
N THR A 14 -8.71 5.43 -9.31
CA THR A 14 -7.86 6.44 -9.95
C THR A 14 -6.63 6.75 -9.10
N GLN A 15 -5.55 7.19 -9.77
CA GLN A 15 -4.35 7.66 -9.08
C GLN A 15 -4.68 8.91 -8.26
N GLU A 16 -5.45 9.83 -8.81
CA GLU A 16 -5.80 11.11 -8.19
C GLU A 16 -6.52 10.92 -6.84
N PHE A 17 -7.46 9.98 -6.76
CA PHE A 17 -8.17 9.66 -5.53
C PHE A 17 -7.22 9.16 -4.43
N TRP A 18 -6.30 8.25 -4.77
CA TRP A 18 -5.34 7.72 -3.81
C TRP A 18 -4.26 8.75 -3.44
N ASP A 19 -3.76 9.52 -4.39
CA ASP A 19 -2.80 10.61 -4.15
C ASP A 19 -3.39 11.65 -3.19
N GLU A 20 -4.65 12.08 -3.38
CA GLU A 20 -5.34 13.00 -2.47
C GLU A 20 -5.50 12.40 -1.08
N LYS A 21 -5.91 11.13 -1.02
CA LYS A 21 -6.06 10.39 0.23
C LYS A 21 -4.73 10.37 0.99
N TYR A 22 -3.64 9.94 0.37
CA TYR A 22 -2.29 9.92 0.96
C TYR A 22 -1.80 11.33 1.31
N ALA A 23 -2.08 12.35 0.51
CA ALA A 23 -1.70 13.73 0.80
C ALA A 23 -2.33 14.29 2.10
N GLY A 24 -3.58 13.93 2.41
CA GLY A 24 -4.35 14.50 3.51
C GLY A 24 -4.05 14.00 4.93
N SER A 25 -3.24 12.93 5.10
CA SER A 25 -2.93 12.35 6.41
C SER A 25 -1.43 12.20 6.64
N GLU A 26 -0.93 12.55 7.83
CA GLU A 26 0.50 12.43 8.18
C GLU A 26 0.99 10.98 8.15
N ARG A 27 0.11 9.99 8.37
CA ARG A 27 0.29 8.54 8.10
C ARG A 27 -1.07 7.88 7.97
N ILE A 28 -1.37 7.27 6.82
CA ILE A 28 -2.61 6.49 6.65
C ILE A 28 -2.49 5.12 7.31
N TRP A 29 -1.29 4.55 7.25
CA TRP A 29 -1.04 3.20 7.74
C TRP A 29 -0.14 3.23 8.97
N SER A 30 -0.25 2.19 9.80
CA SER A 30 0.45 2.12 11.09
C SER A 30 1.98 2.04 10.98
N GLY A 31 2.53 1.90 9.76
CA GLY A 31 3.95 1.59 9.51
C GLY A 31 4.35 0.18 9.96
N ARG A 32 3.39 -0.67 10.33
CA ARG A 32 3.59 -2.07 10.70
C ARG A 32 3.10 -2.97 9.59
N PRO A 33 3.74 -4.14 9.41
CA PRO A 33 3.29 -5.12 8.43
C PRO A 33 1.90 -5.66 8.80
N ASN A 34 1.18 -6.12 7.80
CA ASN A 34 -0.07 -6.83 7.94
C ASN A 34 0.15 -8.13 8.73
N GLN A 35 -0.62 -8.33 9.80
CA GLN A 35 -0.53 -9.51 10.65
C GLN A 35 -0.78 -10.82 9.87
N ALA A 36 -1.65 -10.81 8.87
CA ALA A 36 -1.90 -11.99 8.04
C ALA A 36 -0.65 -12.36 7.21
N LEU A 37 0.04 -11.36 6.66
CA LEU A 37 1.30 -11.56 5.96
C LEU A 37 2.36 -12.14 6.89
N VAL A 38 2.50 -11.57 8.09
CA VAL A 38 3.44 -12.08 9.11
C VAL A 38 3.16 -13.54 9.43
N GLN A 39 1.90 -13.91 9.67
CA GLN A 39 1.51 -15.29 10.00
C GLN A 39 1.85 -16.28 8.91
N VAL A 40 1.64 -15.93 7.64
CA VAL A 40 1.89 -16.83 6.51
C VAL A 40 3.39 -16.93 6.21
N VAL A 41 4.11 -15.81 6.27
CA VAL A 41 5.49 -15.74 5.76
C VAL A 41 6.54 -16.15 6.79
N THR A 42 6.24 -16.10 8.09
CA THR A 42 7.22 -16.37 9.16
C THR A 42 7.90 -17.74 9.02
N ASP A 43 7.17 -18.76 8.54
CA ASP A 43 7.70 -20.13 8.41
C ASP A 43 8.19 -20.48 6.99
N LEU A 44 8.18 -19.51 6.07
CA LEU A 44 8.60 -19.70 4.68
C LEU A 44 10.07 -19.32 4.49
N PRO A 45 10.85 -20.11 3.70
CA PRO A 45 12.17 -19.69 3.32
C PRO A 45 12.09 -18.42 2.44
N PRO A 46 12.99 -17.43 2.65
CA PRO A 46 12.98 -16.22 1.85
C PRO A 46 13.19 -16.48 0.35
N GLY A 47 12.42 -15.77 -0.47
CA GLY A 47 12.48 -15.82 -1.93
C GLY A 47 12.17 -14.45 -2.53
N THR A 48 11.41 -14.45 -3.62
CA THR A 48 10.95 -13.22 -4.29
C THR A 48 9.49 -12.95 -3.97
N ALA A 49 9.13 -11.69 -3.69
CA ALA A 49 7.77 -11.26 -3.40
C ALA A 49 7.37 -10.02 -4.21
N LEU A 50 6.07 -9.92 -4.51
CA LEU A 50 5.44 -8.74 -5.11
C LEU A 50 4.39 -8.22 -4.12
N ASP A 51 4.52 -6.96 -3.71
CA ASP A 51 3.58 -6.26 -2.84
C ASP A 51 2.74 -5.29 -3.67
N VAL A 52 1.44 -5.59 -3.85
CA VAL A 52 0.52 -4.84 -4.74
C VAL A 52 -0.38 -3.94 -3.90
N GLY A 53 -0.42 -2.65 -4.22
CA GLY A 53 -1.00 -1.64 -3.35
C GLY A 53 -0.15 -1.46 -2.10
N CYS A 54 1.18 -1.42 -2.26
CA CYS A 54 2.13 -1.46 -1.15
C CYS A 54 2.07 -0.23 -0.24
N GLY A 55 1.41 0.85 -0.69
CA GLY A 55 1.29 2.09 0.04
C GLY A 55 2.65 2.65 0.47
N GLU A 56 2.80 2.89 1.77
CA GLU A 56 4.04 3.34 2.41
C GLU A 56 5.06 2.20 2.65
N GLY A 57 4.87 1.02 2.03
CA GLY A 57 5.89 -0.04 1.97
C GLY A 57 6.11 -0.87 3.24
N ALA A 58 5.22 -0.80 4.24
CA ALA A 58 5.43 -1.48 5.53
C ALA A 58 5.64 -3.00 5.42
N ASP A 59 4.89 -3.67 4.55
CA ASP A 59 5.02 -5.10 4.28
C ASP A 59 6.31 -5.40 3.48
N ALA A 60 6.54 -4.64 2.41
CA ALA A 60 7.75 -4.76 1.60
C ALA A 60 9.05 -4.60 2.42
N VAL A 61 9.11 -3.59 3.29
CA VAL A 61 10.27 -3.35 4.18
C VAL A 61 10.44 -4.50 5.17
N TRP A 62 9.35 -4.98 5.78
CA TRP A 62 9.41 -6.08 6.74
C TRP A 62 9.88 -7.40 6.13
N LEU A 63 9.45 -7.68 4.89
CA LEU A 63 9.90 -8.82 4.08
C LEU A 63 11.37 -8.68 3.69
N ALA A 64 11.80 -7.51 3.22
CA ALA A 64 13.18 -7.23 2.85
C ALA A 64 14.15 -7.43 4.04
N GLN A 65 13.75 -6.99 5.25
CA GLN A 65 14.51 -7.23 6.48
C GLN A 65 14.69 -8.72 6.82
N ARG A 66 13.88 -9.60 6.23
CA ARG A 66 13.93 -11.07 6.40
C ARG A 66 14.63 -11.78 5.24
N GLY A 67 15.30 -11.03 4.37
CA GLY A 67 16.06 -11.59 3.25
C GLY A 67 15.23 -11.88 2.01
N TRP A 68 13.98 -11.41 1.95
CA TRP A 68 13.20 -11.47 0.72
C TRP A 68 13.66 -10.40 -0.26
N GLN A 69 13.63 -10.73 -1.55
CA GLN A 69 13.73 -9.74 -2.62
C GLN A 69 12.32 -9.29 -2.99
N VAL A 70 12.00 -8.03 -2.70
CA VAL A 70 10.62 -7.52 -2.84
C VAL A 70 10.54 -6.44 -3.90
N THR A 71 9.52 -6.53 -4.74
CA THR A 71 9.09 -5.43 -5.62
C THR A 71 7.77 -4.90 -5.08
N GLY A 72 7.69 -3.60 -4.78
CA GLY A 72 6.44 -2.92 -4.43
C GLY A 72 5.83 -2.24 -5.66
N ALA A 73 4.50 -2.24 -5.75
CA ALA A 73 3.76 -1.50 -6.76
C ALA A 73 2.55 -0.83 -6.10
N ASP A 74 2.38 0.47 -6.34
CA ASP A 74 1.20 1.23 -5.92
C ASP A 74 0.78 2.17 -7.06
N VAL A 75 -0.51 2.50 -7.13
CA VAL A 75 -1.05 3.45 -8.10
C VAL A 75 -0.74 4.90 -7.68
N SER A 76 -0.56 5.12 -6.37
CA SER A 76 -0.25 6.44 -5.81
C SER A 76 1.25 6.69 -5.80
N VAL A 77 1.68 7.71 -6.53
CA VAL A 77 3.07 8.18 -6.48
C VAL A 77 3.37 8.78 -5.10
N VAL A 78 2.40 9.46 -4.49
CA VAL A 78 2.54 10.04 -3.15
C VAL A 78 2.80 8.97 -2.09
N ALA A 79 2.17 7.79 -2.22
CA ALA A 79 2.43 6.67 -1.32
C ALA A 79 3.84 6.12 -1.48
N LEU A 80 4.29 5.94 -2.73
CA LEU A 80 5.64 5.45 -3.05
C LEU A 80 6.73 6.42 -2.57
N ASP A 81 6.51 7.73 -2.67
CA ASP A 81 7.46 8.75 -2.18
C ASP A 81 7.59 8.77 -0.64
N ARG A 82 6.65 8.16 0.08
CA ARG A 82 6.65 8.07 1.55
C ARG A 82 7.21 6.75 2.11
N ALA A 83 7.47 5.77 1.23
CA ALA A 83 7.96 4.45 1.60
C ALA A 83 9.41 4.43 2.11
#